data_AF-A0A356KF90-F1
#
_entry.id   AF-A0A356KF90-F1
#
_cell.length_a   1.000
_cell.length_b   1.000
_cell.length_c   1.000
_cell.angle_alpha   90.00
_cell.angle_beta   90.00
_cell.angle_gamma   90.00
#
_symmetry.space_group_name_H-M   'P 1'
#
loop_
_entity.id
_entity.type
_entity.pdbx_description
1 polymer ?
#
loop_
_entity_poly.entity_id
_entity_poly.type
_entity_poly.pdbx_seq_one_letter_code
_entity_poly.pdbx_strand_id
1 'polypeptide(L)'
;ILALAAALELDLDTFGARYLRMTPDGSYSLTERPDNLDCVFWVEEVGCQVYEARPTQCRTYPFWPEVVESREAWEVEAESCPGISEEGERYTKARIERIVAGGDETPVGPGGPEPEQRSSPVS
;
A
#
# COMPACT_ATOMS: atom_id res chain seq x y z
N ILE A 1 8.43 -1.31 -7.84
CA ILE A 1 8.15 -2.12 -9.06
C ILE A 1 9.00 -3.39 -9.15
N LEU A 2 10.33 -3.35 -8.93
CA LEU A 2 11.19 -4.54 -8.97
C LEU A 2 10.73 -5.67 -8.04
N ALA A 3 10.45 -5.34 -6.77
CA ALA A 3 9.98 -6.33 -5.79
C ALA A 3 8.64 -6.98 -6.18
N LEU A 4 7.73 -6.21 -6.80
CA LEU A 4 6.45 -6.71 -7.28
C LEU A 4 6.62 -7.65 -8.47
N ALA A 5 7.46 -7.27 -9.44
CA ALA A 5 7.76 -8.13 -10.59
C ALA A 5 8.38 -9.46 -10.13
N ALA A 6 9.33 -9.41 -9.20
CA ALA A 6 9.95 -10.60 -8.62
C ALA A 6 8.94 -11.47 -7.84
N ALA A 7 8.05 -10.87 -7.05
CA ALA A 7 7.03 -11.60 -6.30
C ALA A 7 6.00 -12.31 -7.19
N LEU A 8 5.82 -11.83 -8.42
CA LEU A 8 4.96 -12.44 -9.43
C LEU A 8 5.72 -13.32 -10.43
N GLU A 9 7.03 -13.50 -10.24
CA GLU A 9 7.90 -14.26 -11.14
C GLU A 9 7.86 -13.75 -12.60
N LEU A 10 7.73 -12.43 -12.77
CA LEU A 10 7.72 -11.76 -14.07
C LEU A 10 8.98 -10.93 -14.29
N ASP A 11 9.42 -10.84 -15.53
CA ASP A 11 10.36 -9.81 -15.94
C ASP A 11 9.70 -8.41 -15.90
N LEU A 12 10.52 -7.36 -15.89
CA LEU A 12 10.06 -5.98 -15.77
C LEU A 12 9.17 -5.51 -16.93
N ASP A 13 9.47 -5.95 -18.15
CA ASP A 13 8.73 -5.50 -19.34
C ASP A 13 7.33 -6.12 -19.31
N THR A 14 7.25 -7.42 -19.01
CA THR A 14 5.97 -8.13 -18.83
C THR A 14 5.16 -7.55 -17.67
N PHE A 15 5.80 -7.29 -16.52
CA PHE A 15 5.14 -6.67 -15.37
C PHE A 15 4.61 -5.27 -15.71
N GLY A 16 5.44 -4.44 -16.34
CA GLY A 16 5.08 -3.07 -16.71
C GLY A 16 3.92 -3.02 -17.69
N ALA A 17 3.92 -3.88 -18.72
CA ALA A 17 2.85 -3.93 -19.71
C ALA A 17 1.50 -4.39 -19.13
N ARG A 18 1.51 -5.19 -18.06
CA ARG A 18 0.28 -5.74 -17.45
C ARG A 18 -0.27 -4.91 -16.32
N TYR A 19 0.60 -4.36 -15.47
CA TYR A 19 0.20 -3.83 -14.16
C TYR A 19 0.55 -2.36 -13.95
N LEU A 20 1.28 -1.72 -14.87
CA LEU A 20 1.64 -0.31 -14.74
C LEU A 20 0.94 0.57 -15.78
N ARG A 21 0.58 1.77 -15.34
CA ARG A 21 0.23 2.89 -16.21
C ARG A 21 1.18 4.05 -15.94
N MET A 22 1.49 4.82 -16.98
CA MET A 22 2.22 6.07 -16.82
C MET A 22 1.23 7.17 -16.42
N THR A 23 1.59 7.95 -15.41
CA THR A 23 0.83 9.12 -14.94
C THR A 23 1.24 10.38 -15.72
N PRO A 24 0.44 11.46 -15.68
CA PRO A 24 0.75 12.70 -16.43
C PRO A 24 2.08 13.37 -16.06
N ASP A 25 2.57 13.14 -14.84
CA ASP A 25 3.87 13.62 -14.36
C ASP A 25 5.06 12.73 -14.79
N GLY A 26 4.79 11.67 -15.56
CA GLY A 26 5.79 10.73 -16.05
C GLY A 26 6.20 9.64 -15.06
N SER A 27 5.55 9.57 -13.89
CA SER A 27 5.75 8.46 -12.95
C SER A 27 4.92 7.22 -13.35
N TYR A 28 5.10 6.11 -12.63
CA TYR A 28 4.34 4.88 -12.86
C TYR A 28 3.42 4.60 -11.67
N SER A 29 2.15 4.32 -11.97
CA SER A 29 1.16 3.84 -11.01
C SER A 29 0.79 2.40 -11.34
N LEU A 30 0.38 1.64 -10.31
CA LEU A 30 -0.37 0.41 -10.53
C LEU A 30 -1.68 0.72 -11.24
N THR A 31 -2.14 -0.22 -12.05
CA THR A 31 -3.46 -0.15 -12.68
C THR A 31 -4.57 -0.49 -11.70
N GLU A 32 -5.76 0.01 -12.01
CA GLU A 32 -6.98 -0.20 -11.25
C GLU A 32 -7.94 -1.12 -12.01
N ARG A 33 -8.83 -1.81 -11.28
CA ARG A 33 -9.90 -2.61 -11.87
C ARG A 33 -10.97 -1.69 -12.47
N PRO A 34 -11.45 -1.91 -13.71
CA PRO A 34 -12.37 -0.99 -14.37
C PRO A 34 -13.75 -0.85 -13.71
N ASP A 35 -14.17 -1.86 -12.94
CA ASP A 35 -15.50 -1.97 -12.35
C ASP A 35 -15.64 -1.22 -11.02
N ASN A 36 -14.60 -1.21 -10.20
CA ASN A 36 -14.65 -0.63 -8.85
C ASN A 36 -13.48 0.34 -8.53
N LEU A 37 -12.52 0.48 -9.44
CA LEU A 37 -11.32 1.32 -9.30
C LEU A 37 -10.35 0.89 -8.19
N ASP A 38 -10.52 -0.31 -7.64
CA ASP A 38 -9.54 -0.86 -6.71
C ASP A 38 -8.21 -1.15 -7.41
N CYS A 39 -7.12 -1.13 -6.64
CA CYS A 39 -5.83 -1.62 -7.13
C CYS A 39 -5.98 -3.03 -7.73
N VAL A 40 -5.31 -3.30 -8.86
CA VAL A 40 -5.35 -4.59 -9.55
C VAL A 40 -4.98 -5.80 -8.67
N PHE A 41 -4.22 -5.58 -7.59
CA PHE A 41 -3.84 -6.62 -6.63
C PHE A 41 -4.74 -6.71 -5.39
N TRP A 42 -5.80 -5.90 -5.32
CA TRP A 42 -6.81 -6.01 -4.27
C TRP A 42 -7.88 -7.03 -4.66
N VAL A 43 -8.27 -7.86 -3.69
CA VAL A 43 -9.36 -8.83 -3.76
C VAL A 43 -10.18 -8.64 -2.48
N GLU A 44 -11.48 -8.37 -2.58
CA GLU A 44 -12.28 -7.91 -1.44
C GLU A 44 -12.28 -8.89 -0.24
N GLU A 45 -12.30 -10.19 -0.51
CA GLU A 45 -12.35 -11.23 0.53
C GLU A 45 -10.97 -11.57 1.13
N VAL A 46 -9.87 -11.20 0.47
CA VAL A 46 -8.49 -11.61 0.83
C VAL A 46 -7.60 -10.41 1.17
N GLY A 47 -7.87 -9.24 0.61
CA GLY A 47 -7.04 -8.04 0.66
C GLY A 47 -5.98 -7.99 -0.44
N CYS A 48 -4.80 -7.46 -0.10
CA CYS A 48 -3.72 -7.27 -1.06
C CYS A 48 -2.96 -8.57 -1.34
N GLN A 49 -3.05 -9.08 -2.57
CA GLN A 49 -2.41 -10.33 -3.01
C GLN A 49 -0.87 -10.26 -3.06
N VAL A 50 -0.31 -9.05 -3.02
CA VAL A 50 1.14 -8.79 -3.03
C VAL A 50 1.59 -8.12 -1.74
N TYR A 51 0.95 -8.44 -0.61
CA TYR A 51 1.14 -7.75 0.67
C TYR A 51 2.61 -7.59 1.09
N GLU A 52 3.40 -8.66 0.99
CA GLU A 52 4.82 -8.67 1.35
C GLU A 52 5.67 -7.83 0.37
N ALA A 53 5.23 -7.72 -0.89
CA ALA A 53 5.90 -6.96 -1.94
C ALA A 53 5.32 -5.56 -2.15
N ARG A 54 4.44 -5.09 -1.25
CA ARG A 54 3.79 -3.77 -1.32
C ARG A 54 4.81 -2.67 -1.63
N PRO A 55 4.50 -1.74 -2.55
CA PRO A 55 5.36 -0.61 -2.81
C PRO A 55 5.46 0.28 -1.56
N THR A 56 6.52 1.09 -1.46
CA THR A 56 6.76 1.99 -0.32
C THR A 56 5.53 2.82 0.01
N GLN A 57 4.84 3.40 -0.98
CA GLN A 57 3.62 4.18 -0.76
C GLN A 57 2.56 3.39 0.03
N CYS A 58 2.30 2.13 -0.29
CA CYS A 58 1.35 1.30 0.47
C CYS A 58 1.87 0.90 1.86
N ARG A 59 3.19 0.83 2.06
CA ARG A 59 3.83 0.49 3.36
C ARG A 59 3.88 1.67 4.32
N THR A 60 3.85 2.89 3.81
CA THR A 60 3.97 4.11 4.61
C THR A 60 2.63 4.73 4.96
N TYR A 61 1.54 4.29 4.33
CA TYR A 61 0.20 4.73 4.67
C TYR A 61 -0.18 4.29 6.11
N PRO A 62 -0.81 5.15 6.94
CA PRO A 62 -1.36 6.48 6.60
C PRO A 62 -0.41 7.66 6.86
N PHE A 63 0.88 7.43 7.09
CA PHE A 63 1.83 8.50 7.43
C PHE A 63 2.35 9.29 6.22
N TRP A 64 1.60 9.34 5.12
CA TRP A 64 2.04 10.12 3.96
C TRP A 64 2.23 11.59 4.33
N PRO A 65 3.22 12.29 3.73
CA PRO A 65 3.50 13.69 4.06
C PRO A 65 2.26 14.59 4.06
N GLU A 66 1.37 14.41 3.08
CA GLU A 66 0.09 15.12 2.93
C GLU A 66 -0.93 14.80 4.01
N VAL A 67 -0.85 13.63 4.66
CA VAL A 67 -1.74 13.25 5.76
C VAL A 67 -1.21 13.79 7.09
N VAL A 68 0.11 13.79 7.30
CA VAL A 68 0.73 14.19 8.58
C VAL A 68 1.15 15.67 8.63
N GLU A 69 0.90 16.44 7.57
CA GLU A 69 1.30 17.86 7.49
C GLU A 69 0.56 18.75 8.49
N SER A 70 -0.67 18.41 8.83
CA SER A 70 -1.54 19.20 9.70
C SER A 70 -2.51 18.32 10.46
N ARG A 71 -3.08 18.87 11.53
CA ARG A 71 -4.10 18.18 12.32
C ARG A 71 -5.38 17.99 11.49
N GLU A 72 -5.72 18.99 10.70
CA GLU A 72 -6.88 19.01 9.83
C GLU A 72 -6.78 17.91 8.75
N ALA A 73 -5.62 17.77 8.09
CA ALA A 73 -5.39 16.70 7.12
C ALA A 73 -5.50 15.30 7.74
N TRP A 74 -4.95 15.14 8.95
CA TRP A 74 -5.05 13.90 9.71
C TRP A 74 -6.51 13.55 10.06
N GLU A 75 -7.30 14.53 10.51
CA GLU A 75 -8.71 14.34 10.86
C GLU A 75 -9.56 14.01 9.63
N VAL A 76 -9.29 14.61 8.47
CA VAL A 76 -9.95 14.29 7.20
C VAL A 76 -9.64 12.86 6.75
N GLU A 77 -8.36 12.46 6.77
CA GLU A 77 -7.97 11.11 6.38
C GLU A 77 -8.58 10.06 7.33
N ALA A 78 -8.73 10.41 8.62
CA ALA A 78 -9.36 9.54 9.62
C ALA A 78 -10.82 9.19 9.32
N GLU A 79 -11.53 10.02 8.55
CA GLU A 79 -12.91 9.73 8.14
C GLU A 79 -12.99 8.53 7.18
N SER A 80 -11.91 8.28 6.42
CA SER A 80 -11.85 7.21 5.41
C SER A 80 -10.95 6.04 5.83
N CYS A 81 -9.95 6.29 6.69
CA CYS A 81 -8.97 5.31 7.11
C CYS A 81 -9.35 4.65 8.45
N PRO A 82 -9.80 3.37 8.47
CA PRO A 82 -10.10 2.68 9.73
C PRO A 82 -8.87 2.48 10.62
N GLY A 83 -7.65 2.60 10.04
CA GLY A 83 -6.39 2.52 10.77
C GLY A 83 -6.04 3.78 11.56
N ILE A 84 -6.70 4.91 11.30
CA ILE A 84 -6.54 6.14 12.08
C ILE A 84 -7.64 6.16 13.15
N SER A 85 -7.33 5.64 14.34
CA SER A 85 -8.29 5.53 15.44
C SER A 85 -7.63 5.72 16.80
N GLU A 86 -8.45 5.95 17.83
CA GLU A 86 -7.96 6.07 19.21
C GLU A 86 -7.41 4.75 19.76
N GLU A 87 -7.84 3.62 19.19
CA GLU A 87 -7.47 2.25 19.55
C GLU A 87 -6.24 1.75 18.78
N GLY A 88 -5.76 2.53 17.81
CA GLY A 88 -4.59 2.21 17.01
C GLY A 88 -3.28 2.23 17.78
N GLU A 89 -2.28 1.56 17.20
CA GLU A 89 -0.89 1.58 17.70
C GLU A 89 -0.37 3.02 17.80
N ARG A 90 0.33 3.34 18.89
CA ARG A 90 0.92 4.67 19.07
C ARG A 90 2.34 4.72 18.51
N TYR A 91 2.58 5.71 17.64
CA TYR A 91 3.87 5.92 17.01
C TYR A 91 4.57 7.13 17.60
N THR A 92 5.88 7.00 17.86
CA THR A 92 6.71 8.15 18.16
C THR A 92 7.01 8.93 16.88
N LYS A 93 7.22 10.24 16.98
CA LYS A 93 7.63 11.07 15.83
C LYS A 93 8.82 10.47 15.08
N ALA A 94 9.86 10.03 15.80
CA ALA A 94 11.04 9.42 15.19
C ALA A 94 10.74 8.11 14.44
N ARG A 95 9.74 7.34 14.88
CA ARG A 95 9.29 6.13 14.15
C ARG A 95 8.53 6.53 12.88
N ILE A 96 7.63 7.50 12.97
CA ILE A 96 6.88 8.02 11.81
C ILE A 96 7.86 8.52 10.74
N GLU A 97 8.87 9.31 11.13
CA GLU A 97 9.90 9.82 10.20
C GLU A 97 10.67 8.69 9.49
N ARG A 98 10.96 7.59 10.18
CA ARG A 98 11.59 6.41 9.54
C ARG A 98 10.65 5.70 8.57
N ILE A 99 9.37 5.56 8.92
CA ILE A 99 8.36 4.98 8.04
C ILE A 99 8.28 5.81 6.76
N VAL A 100 8.12 7.15 6.87
CA VAL A 100 8.06 8.06 5.71
C VAL A 100 9.31 7.98 4.83
N ALA A 101 10.48 7.82 5.44
CA ALA A 101 11.74 7.63 4.71
C ALA A 101 11.89 6.24 4.06
N GLY A 102 10.93 5.33 4.24
CA GLY A 102 10.96 3.95 3.74
C GLY A 102 11.92 3.04 4.50
N GLY A 103 12.40 3.46 5.67
CA GLY A 103 13.29 2.68 6.54
C GLY A 103 12.56 1.78 7.55
N ASP A 104 11.24 1.86 7.59
CA ASP A 104 10.32 1.07 8.43
C ASP A 104 8.95 0.99 7.71
N GLU A 105 8.00 0.20 8.19
CA GLU A 105 6.65 0.13 7.62
C GLU A 105 5.55 0.11 8.67
N THR A 106 4.33 0.48 8.27
CA THR A 106 3.16 0.30 9.12
C THR A 106 2.85 -1.20 9.28
N PRO A 107 2.58 -1.67 10.51
CA PRO A 107 2.17 -3.03 10.76
C PRO A 107 0.83 -3.31 10.09
N VAL A 108 0.52 -4.60 9.99
CA VAL A 108 -0.76 -5.07 9.47
C VAL A 108 -1.88 -4.54 10.33
N GLY A 109 -2.70 -3.64 9.77
CA GLY A 109 -3.89 -3.14 10.42
C GLY A 109 -5.00 -4.21 10.52
N PRO A 110 -6.02 -3.99 11.36
CA PRO A 110 -7.20 -4.83 11.39
C PRO A 110 -7.85 -4.86 9.99
N GLY A 111 -8.06 -6.05 9.42
CA GLY A 111 -8.57 -6.26 8.07
C GLY A 111 -7.52 -6.56 6.99
N GLY A 112 -6.22 -6.61 7.33
CA GLY A 112 -5.20 -7.17 6.43
C GLY A 112 -5.26 -8.69 6.35
N PRO A 113 -4.71 -9.32 5.29
CA PRO A 113 -4.67 -10.78 5.18
C PRO A 113 -3.97 -11.40 6.39
N GLU A 114 -4.59 -12.44 6.97
CA GLU A 114 -3.98 -13.25 8.02
C GLU A 114 -2.64 -13.82 7.52
N PRO A 115 -1.64 -14.04 8.40
CA PRO A 115 -0.31 -14.50 8.01
C PRO A 115 -0.30 -15.74 7.10
N GLU A 116 -1.27 -16.64 7.31
CA GLU A 116 -1.43 -17.89 6.56
C GLU A 116 -1.96 -17.72 5.13
N GLN A 117 -2.57 -16.58 4.81
CA GLN A 117 -3.16 -16.30 3.49
C GLN A 117 -2.18 -15.60 2.54
N ARG A 118 -0.92 -15.39 2.97
CA ARG A 118 0.10 -14.59 2.29
C ARG A 118 0.98 -15.35 1.30
N SER A 119 0.72 -16.64 1.10
CA SER A 119 1.55 -17.51 0.27
C SER A 119 0.68 -18.44 -0.58
N SER A 120 -0.03 -17.87 -1.55
CA SER A 120 -0.40 -18.61 -2.76
C SER A 120 -0.12 -17.73 -3.97
N PRO A 121 0.88 -18.07 -4.80
CA PRO A 121 1.03 -17.39 -6.07
C PRO A 121 -0.23 -17.66 -6.90
N VAL A 122 -0.85 -16.60 -7.40
CA VAL A 122 -1.96 -16.69 -8.34
C VAL A 122 -1.45 -17.47 -9.55
N SER A 123 -2.04 -18.65 -9.81
CA SER A 123 -1.83 -19.45 -11.01
C SER A 123 -2.46 -18.83 -12.24
#